data_AF-D1CD12-F1
#
_entry.id   AF-D1CD12-F1
#
_cell.length_a   1.000
_cell.length_b   1.000
_cell.length_c   1.000
_cell.angle_alpha   90.00
_cell.angle_beta   90.00
_cell.angle_gamma   90.00
#
_symmetry.space_group_name_H-M   'P 1'
#
loop_
_entity.id
_entity.type
_entity.pdbx_description
1 polymer ?
#
loop_
_entity_poly.entity_id
_entity_poly.type
_entity_poly.pdbx_seq_one_letter_code
_entity_poly.pdbx_strand_id
1 'polypeptide(L)' 'MRALECECGEHIEAVNDEELRIRLREHLNYYHQQGEISDEDLERIIAERAYDV' A
#
# COMPACT_ATOMS: atom_id res chain seq x y z
N MET A 1 -10.94 8.22 -5.47
CA MET A 1 -9.62 8.23 -4.78
C MET A 1 -9.22 6.78 -4.60
N ARG A 2 -8.03 6.43 -4.08
CA ARG A 2 -7.61 5.02 -4.01
C ARG A 2 -7.29 4.64 -2.57
N ALA A 3 -7.80 3.50 -2.12
CA ALA A 3 -7.56 2.99 -0.78
C ALA A 3 -7.22 1.51 -0.77
N LEU A 4 -6.48 1.08 0.25
CA LEU A 4 -6.11 -0.30 0.50
C LEU A 4 -6.14 -0.57 2.01
N GLU A 5 -6.63 -1.76 2.37
CA GLU A 5 -6.57 -2.26 3.74
C GLU A 5 -5.39 -3.22 3.90
N CYS A 6 -4.45 -2.84 4.76
CA CYS A 6 -3.33 -3.69 5.12
C CYS A 6 -3.81 -4.88 5.96
N GLU A 7 -3.04 -5.97 5.98
CA GLU A 7 -3.37 -7.17 6.77
C GLU A 7 -3.38 -6.91 8.28
N CYS A 8 -2.73 -5.84 8.75
CA CYS A 8 -2.83 -5.39 10.14
C CYS A 8 -4.15 -4.69 10.49
N GLY A 9 -5.02 -4.44 9.50
CA GLY A 9 -6.27 -3.70 9.66
C GLY A 9 -6.14 -2.18 9.52
N GLU A 10 -4.94 -1.66 9.20
CA GLU A 10 -4.77 -0.24 8.89
C GLU A 10 -5.31 0.09 7.50
N HIS A 11 -6.11 1.15 7.43
CA HIS A 11 -6.63 1.70 6.19
C HIS A 11 -5.67 2.76 5.64
N ILE A 12 -5.18 2.54 4.42
CA ILE A 12 -4.26 3.42 3.73
C ILE A 12 -4.98 4.01 2.53
N GLU A 13 -5.15 5.33 2.52
CA GLU A 13 -5.78 6.07 1.44
C GLU A 13 -4.80 7.03 0.78
N ALA A 14 -4.94 7.20 -0.53
CA ALA A 14 -4.20 8.16 -1.33
C ALA A 14 -5.03 8.67 -2.52
N VAL A 15 -4.53 9.73 -3.16
CA VAL A 15 -5.21 10.36 -4.30
C VAL A 15 -5.16 9.51 -5.58
N ASN A 16 -4.16 8.63 -5.71
CA ASN A 16 -3.95 7.74 -6.84
C ASN A 16 -3.07 6.53 -6.43
N ASP A 17 -2.87 5.58 -7.34
CA ASP A 17 -2.07 4.37 -7.09
C ASP A 17 -0.59 4.65 -6.78
N GLU A 18 -0.02 5.71 -7.37
CA GLU A 18 1.39 6.07 -7.16
C GLU A 18 1.63 6.56 -5.72
N GLU A 19 0.78 7.46 -5.24
CA GLU A 19 0.78 7.94 -3.85
C GLU A 19 0.42 6.81 -2.88
N LEU A 20 -0.49 5.91 -3.28
CA LEU A 20 -0.85 4.74 -2.47
C LEU A 20 0.35 3.80 -2.29
N ARG A 21 1.17 3.63 -3.34
CA ARG A 21 2.41 2.84 -3.30
C ARG A 21 3.42 3.43 -2.31
N ILE A 22 3.61 4.74 -2.34
CA ILE A 22 4.52 5.42 -1.42
C ILE A 22 4.05 5.22 0.02
N ARG A 23 2.76 5.49 0.28
CA ARG A 23 2.14 5.32 1.61
C ARG A 23 2.24 3.87 2.11
N LEU A 24 1.95 2.90 1.26
CA LEU A 24 2.05 1.48 1.59
C LEU A 24 3.49 1.08 1.91
N ARG A 25 4.47 1.53 1.12
CA ARG A 25 5.90 1.28 1.38
C ARG A 25 6.33 1.85 2.72
N GLU A 26 5.94 3.08 3.02
CA GLU A 26 6.22 3.70 4.31
C GLU A 26 5.58 2.91 5.45
N HIS A 27 4.30 2.57 5.34
CA HIS A 27 3.58 1.77 6.33
C HIS A 27 4.28 0.43 6.62
N LEU A 28 4.65 -0.31 5.58
CA LEU A 28 5.32 -1.61 5.73
C LEU A 28 6.70 -1.48 6.38
N ASN A 29 7.45 -0.43 6.05
CA ASN A 29 8.76 -0.17 6.64
C ASN A 29 8.65 0.21 8.12
N TYR A 30 7.73 1.11 8.47
CA TYR A 30 7.57 1.59 9.85
C TYR A 30 6.90 0.57 10.78
N TYR A 31 5.85 -0.11 10.33
CA TYR A 31 5.00 -0.94 11.20
C TYR A 31 5.28 -2.43 11.11
N HIS A 32 5.71 -2.92 9.94
CA HIS A 32 5.88 -4.34 9.72
C HIS A 32 7.34 -4.81 9.77
N GLN A 33 8.31 -3.88 9.71
CA GLN A 33 9.73 -4.19 9.49
C GLN A 33 9.92 -5.29 8.44
N GLN A 34 8.96 -5.42 7.51
CA GLN A 34 9.09 -6.32 6.37
C GLN A 34 10.26 -5.73 5.60
N GLY A 35 11.29 -6.55 5.37
CA GLY A 35 12.44 -6.16 4.57
C GLY A 35 11.99 -5.56 3.24
N GLU A 36 12.91 -4.92 2.51
CA GLU A 36 12.57 -4.21 1.27
C GLU A 36 11.67 -5.05 0.34
N ILE A 37 10.39 -4.70 0.32
CA ILE A 37 9.44 -5.16 -0.69
C ILE A 37 9.76 -4.39 -1.96
N SER A 38 9.82 -5.11 -3.08
CA SER A 38 10.11 -4.51 -4.38
C SER A 38 8.92 -3.69 -4.87
N ASP A 39 9.20 -2.65 -5.65
CA ASP A 39 8.15 -1.78 -6.20
C ASP A 39 7.14 -2.58 -7.05
N GLU A 40 7.59 -3.63 -7.76
CA GLU A 40 6.72 -4.53 -8.53
C GLU A 40 5.70 -5.29 -7.66
N ASP A 41 6.10 -5.72 -6.45
CA ASP A 41 5.20 -6.39 -5.50
C ASP A 41 4.18 -5.41 -4.93
N LEU A 42 4.59 -4.16 -4.63
CA LEU A 42 3.65 -3.13 -4.19
C LEU A 42 2.62 -2.82 -5.29
N GLU A 43 3.07 -2.71 -6.53
CA GLU A 43 2.19 -2.48 -7.68
C GLU A 43 1.20 -3.62 -7.86
N ARG A 44 1.63 -4.87 -7.71
CA ARG A 44 0.72 -6.03 -7.70
C ARG A 44 -0.30 -5.94 -6.56
N ILE A 45 0.16 -5.66 -5.35
CA ILE A 45 -0.73 -5.55 -4.17
C ILE A 45 -1.78 -4.47 -4.39
N ILE A 46 -1.39 -3.32 -4.92
CA ILE A 46 -2.30 -2.21 -5.21
C ILE A 46 -3.26 -2.58 -6.34
N ALA A 47 -2.77 -3.17 -7.43
CA ALA A 47 -3.63 -3.60 -8.53
C ALA A 47 -4.65 -4.66 -8.11
N GLU A 48 -4.28 -5.58 -7.21
CA GLU A 48 -5.14 -6.67 -6.76
C GLU A 48 -6.08 -6.28 -5.61
N ARG A 49 -5.65 -5.40 -4.70
CA ARG A 49 -6.36 -5.13 -3.43
C ARG A 49 -6.86 -3.71 -3.27
N ALA A 50 -6.35 -2.73 -4.01
CA ALA A 50 -6.79 -1.35 -3.85
C ALA A 50 -8.13 -1.10 -4.55
N TYR A 51 -8.99 -0.33 -3.90
CA TYR A 51 -10.34 -0.01 -4.34
C TYR A 51 -10.56 1.50 -4.44
N ASP A 52 -11.61 1.90 -5.16
CA ASP A 52 -12.00 3.31 -5.27
C ASP A 52 -12.81 3.75 -4.05
N VAL A 53 -12.58 5.00 -3.61
CA VAL A 53 -13.27 5.68 -2.50
C VAL A 53 -13.76 7.07 -2.90
#